data_AF-A0A3D5PMJ3-F1
#
_entry.id   AF-A0A3D5PMJ3-F1
#
_cell.length_a   1.000
_cell.length_b   1.000
_cell.length_c   1.000
_cell.angle_alpha   90.00
_cell.angle_beta   90.00
_cell.angle_gamma   90.00
#
_symmetry.space_group_name_H-M   'P 1'
#
loop_
_entity.id
_entity.type
_entity.pdbx_description
1 polymer ?
#
loop_
_entity_poly.entity_id
_entity_poly.type
_entity_poly.pdbx_seq_one_letter_code
_entity_poly.pdbx_strand_id
1 'polypeptide(L)' 'MTFSALTLSTAATVAIARDQVQIAGSSTVLPYASIVAEAFGENFDYPTPVVESGG' A
#
# COMPACT_ATOMS: atom_id res chain seq x y z
N MET A 1 -43.87 21.33 0.07
CA MET A 1 -43.10 20.28 0.77
C MET A 1 -42.25 19.56 -0.28
N THR A 2 -41.19 20.20 -0.76
CA THR A 2 -39.80 19.98 -0.29
C THR A 2 -39.33 18.53 -0.43
N PHE A 3 -39.28 18.04 -1.66
CA PHE A 3 -38.38 16.95 -2.02
C PHE A 3 -37.30 17.53 -2.93
N SER A 4 -36.52 18.48 -2.40
CA SER A 4 -35.27 18.89 -3.05
C SER A 4 -34.43 17.62 -3.17
N ALA A 5 -34.25 17.18 -4.41
CA ALA A 5 -33.42 16.04 -4.76
C ALA A 5 -32.05 16.23 -4.12
N LEU A 6 -31.80 15.47 -3.05
CA LEU A 6 -30.50 15.37 -2.41
C LEU A 6 -29.59 14.71 -3.45
N THR A 7 -28.91 15.56 -4.21
CA THR A 7 -27.82 15.17 -5.10
C THR A 7 -26.71 14.64 -4.21
N LEU A 8 -26.75 13.33 -3.96
CA LEU A 8 -25.68 12.60 -3.28
C LEU A 8 -24.51 12.55 -4.27
N SER A 9 -23.73 13.63 -4.32
CA SER A 9 -22.46 13.67 -5.04
C SER A 9 -21.53 12.68 -4.36
N THR A 10 -21.48 11.47 -4.88
CA THR A 10 -20.53 10.43 -4.50
C THR A 10 -19.14 10.99 -4.78
N ALA A 11 -18.48 11.54 -3.76
CA ALA A 11 -17.06 11.85 -3.83
C ALA A 11 -16.34 10.50 -3.93
N ALA A 12 -16.09 10.06 -5.17
CA ALA A 12 -15.15 8.98 -5.43
C ALA A 12 -13.79 9.49 -4.95
N THR A 13 -13.42 9.18 -3.72
CA THR A 13 -12.06 9.39 -3.25
C THR A 13 -11.16 8.62 -4.20
N VAL A 14 -10.34 9.35 -4.96
CA VAL A 14 -9.28 8.74 -5.75
C VAL A 14 -8.42 7.95 -4.77
N ALA A 15 -8.53 6.63 -4.79
CA ALA A 15 -7.65 5.76 -4.03
C ALA A 15 -6.25 6.01 -4.59
N ILE A 16 -5.46 6.83 -3.89
CA ILE A 16 -4.03 6.95 -4.13
C ILE A 16 -3.44 5.59 -3.73
N ALA A 17 -3.43 4.66 -4.68
CA ALA A 17 -2.60 3.47 -4.60
C ALA A 17 -1.20 4.00 -4.31
N ARG A 18 -0.71 3.74 -3.10
CA ARG A 18 0.67 4.05 -2.76
C ARG A 18 1.49 3.22 -3.76
N ASP A 19 2.40 3.82 -4.51
CA ASP A 19 3.28 3.11 -5.46
C ASP A 19 4.32 2.22 -4.75
N GLN A 20 3.97 1.64 -3.60
CA GLN A 20 4.80 0.75 -2.81
C GLN A 20 4.18 -0.65 -2.84
N VAL A 21 4.99 -1.63 -3.23
CA VAL A 21 4.60 -3.04 -3.18
C VAL A 21 4.55 -3.47 -1.71
N GLN A 22 3.40 -3.96 -1.28
CA GLN A 22 3.15 -4.47 0.07
C GLN A 22 3.28 -5.99 0.06
N ILE A 23 4.19 -6.53 0.89
CA ILE A 23 4.52 -7.95 0.93
C ILE A 23 4.23 -8.46 2.35
N ALA A 24 3.16 -9.23 2.51
CA ALA A 24 2.88 -9.94 3.76
C ALA A 24 3.45 -11.36 3.66
N GLY A 25 4.34 -11.74 4.58
CA GLY A 25 5.08 -13.01 4.52
C GLY A 25 5.22 -13.72 5.86
N SER A 26 5.82 -14.91 5.86
CA SER A 26 6.08 -15.65 7.11
C SER A 26 6.99 -14.85 8.05
N SER A 27 6.64 -14.80 9.34
CA SER A 27 7.44 -14.11 10.35
C SER A 27 8.84 -14.70 10.51
N THR A 28 9.05 -15.95 10.06
CA THR A 28 10.37 -16.60 10.05
C THR A 28 11.30 -16.08 8.95
N VAL A 29 10.75 -15.51 7.87
CA VAL A 29 11.54 -14.96 6.75
C VAL A 29 11.59 -13.44 6.78
N LEU A 30 10.90 -12.80 7.72
CA LEU A 30 10.88 -11.34 7.90
C LEU A 30 12.28 -10.71 7.93
N PRO A 31 13.23 -11.19 8.76
CA PRO A 31 14.55 -10.56 8.85
C PRO A 31 15.29 -10.56 7.51
N TYR A 32 15.15 -11.64 6.74
CA TYR A 32 15.77 -11.75 5.41
C TYR A 32 15.04 -10.89 4.37
N ALA A 33 13.71 -10.92 4.37
CA ALA A 33 12.90 -10.16 3.43
C ALA A 33 13.09 -8.63 3.59
N SER A 34 13.29 -8.15 4.82
CA SER A 34 13.61 -6.73 5.08
C SER A 34 14.95 -6.31 4.46
N ILE A 35 15.99 -7.14 4.56
CA ILE A 35 17.31 -6.84 3.97
C ILE A 35 17.21 -6.77 2.44
N VAL A 36 16.47 -7.69 1.83
CA VAL A 36 16.27 -7.70 0.37
C VAL A 36 15.45 -6.49 -0.08
N ALA A 37 14.46 -6.07 0.70
CA ALA A 37 13.67 -4.87 0.42
C ALA A 37 14.54 -3.61 0.44
N GLU A 38 15.38 -3.43 1.46
CA GLU A 38 16.33 -2.32 1.56
C GLU A 38 17.30 -2.32 0.37
N ALA A 39 17.91 -3.47 0.08
CA ALA A 39 18.81 -3.60 -1.07
C ALA A 39 18.11 -3.27 -2.40
N PHE A 40 16.84 -3.64 -2.57
CA PHE A 40 16.07 -3.29 -3.75
C PHE A 40 15.88 -1.76 -3.86
N GLY A 41 15.51 -1.09 -2.77
CA GLY A 41 15.37 0.37 -2.77
C GLY A 41 16.69 1.13 -3.01
N GLU A 42 17.84 0.57 -2.60
CA GLU A 42 19.14 1.18 -2.85
C GLU A 42 19.66 0.95 -4.29
N ASN A 43 19.28 -0.14 -4.94
CA ASN A 43 19.82 -0.53 -6.25
C ASN A 43 18.91 -0.17 -7.43
N PHE A 44 17.66 0.22 -7.18
CA PHE A 44 16.69 0.55 -8.22
C PHE A 44 16.01 1.88 -7.95
N ASP A 45 15.58 2.58 -9.01
CA ASP A 45 14.81 3.83 -8.91
C ASP A 45 13.34 3.63 -8.49
N TYR A 46 13.04 2.50 -7.83
CA TYR A 46 11.71 2.17 -7.32
C TYR A 46 11.67 2.34 -5.80
N PRO A 47 10.52 2.74 -5.24
CA PRO A 47 10.39 2.84 -3.78
C PRO A 47 10.59 1.48 -3.12
N THR A 48 11.27 1.49 -1.97
CA THR A 48 11.50 0.32 -1.12
C THR A 48 10.18 -0.39 -0.82
N PRO A 49 10.06 -1.70 -1.12
CA PRO A 49 8.85 -2.45 -0.82
C PRO A 49 8.67 -2.59 0.69
N VAL A 50 7.43 -2.54 1.16
CA VAL A 50 7.11 -2.69 2.58
C VAL A 50 6.86 -4.17 2.86
N VAL A 51 7.58 -4.72 3.83
CA VAL A 51 7.51 -6.12 4.22
C VAL A 51 6.88 -6.23 5.60
N GLU A 52 5.75 -6.91 5.71
CA GLU A 52 5.00 -7.11 6.95
C GLU A 52 4.87 -8.59 7.33
N SER A 53 4.71 -8.87 8.63
CA SER A 53 4.34 -10.22 9.10
C SER A 53 2.93 -10.53 8.62
N GLY A 54 2.75 -11.62 7.88
CA GLY A 54 1.45 -12.14 7.44
C GLY A 54 0.72 -12.96 8.50
N GLY A 55 1.11 -12.84 9.78
CA GLY A 55 0.53 -13.54 10.92
C GLY A 55 0.56 -12.67 12.16
#